data_AF-A0A8J6RMB6-F1
#
_entry.id   AF-A0A8J6RMB6-F1
#
_cell.length_a   1.000
_cell.length_b   1.000
_cell.length_c   1.000
_cell.angle_alpha   90.00
_cell.angle_beta   90.00
_cell.angle_gamma   90.00
#
_symmetry.space_group_name_H-M   'P 1'
#
loop_
_entity.id
_entity.type
_entity.pdbx_description
1 polymer ?
#
loop_
_entity_poly.entity_id
_entity_poly.type
_entity_poly.pdbx_seq_one_letter_code
_entity_poly.pdbx_strand_id
1 'polypeptide(L)'
;MKYYELTKYPKIFSDSYWGNHEVKDDTKIENIILCRNAFVEFFRISEYIDNERPSKLLPIFDHCELYGADFGCIYIVSPYSGSYDNDPGSYGFIKGAKLYGEYAETYLKSFNHKKDFDAWIKKIETTS
;
A
#
# COMPACT_ATOMS: atom_id res chain seq x y z
N MET A 1 9.45 -1.38 19.98
CA MET A 1 9.21 -2.35 18.89
C MET A 1 8.45 -1.64 17.79
N LYS A 2 8.90 -1.76 16.55
CA LYS A 2 8.26 -1.24 15.34
C LYS A 2 7.40 -2.33 14.70
N TYR A 3 6.38 -1.96 13.94
CA TYR A 3 5.50 -2.95 13.33
C TYR A 3 6.23 -3.86 12.33
N TYR A 4 7.20 -3.36 11.58
CA TYR A 4 7.95 -4.19 10.63
C TYR A 4 8.67 -5.36 11.33
N GLU A 5 9.13 -5.16 12.57
CA GLU A 5 9.87 -6.16 13.37
C GLU A 5 9.00 -7.37 13.72
N LEU A 6 7.67 -7.21 13.71
CA LEU A 6 6.70 -8.27 13.99
C LEU A 6 6.35 -9.13 12.77
N THR A 7 6.74 -8.69 11.57
CA THR A 7 6.45 -9.43 10.33
C THR A 7 7.48 -10.54 10.09
N LYS A 8 7.13 -11.52 9.26
CA LYS A 8 8.11 -12.51 8.75
C LYS A 8 9.14 -11.88 7.79
N TYR A 9 8.86 -10.67 7.31
CA TYR A 9 9.62 -9.99 6.25
C TYR A 9 10.06 -8.58 6.67
N PRO A 10 10.80 -8.42 7.78
CA PRO A 10 11.14 -7.11 8.33
C PRO A 10 11.93 -6.24 7.35
N LYS A 11 12.78 -6.84 6.49
CA LYS A 11 13.55 -6.13 5.46
C LYS A 11 12.68 -5.47 4.38
N ILE A 12 11.50 -6.03 4.09
CA ILE A 12 10.59 -5.45 3.09
C ILE A 12 9.88 -4.24 3.67
N PHE A 13 9.56 -4.26 4.96
CA PHE A 13 8.72 -3.24 5.59
C PHE A 13 9.50 -2.21 6.42
N SER A 14 10.82 -2.36 6.58
CA SER A 14 11.65 -1.47 7.41
C SER A 14 11.70 -0.04 6.90
N ASP A 15 11.45 0.18 5.61
CA ASP A 15 11.43 1.51 5.00
C ASP A 15 10.02 2.00 4.64
N SER A 16 9.00 1.15 4.85
CA SER A 16 7.61 1.55 4.61
C SER A 16 7.14 2.49 5.71
N TYR A 17 6.21 3.41 5.36
CA TYR A 17 5.68 4.37 6.32
C TYR A 17 5.08 3.63 7.51
N TRP A 18 4.14 2.70 7.27
CA TRP A 18 3.46 1.95 8.32
C TRP A 18 4.41 1.08 9.14
N GLY A 19 5.39 0.43 8.50
CA GLY A 19 6.32 -0.48 9.16
C GLY A 19 7.08 0.20 10.30
N ASN A 20 7.40 1.48 10.12
CA ASN A 20 8.14 2.30 11.07
C ASN A 20 7.32 2.89 12.24
N HIS A 21 6.01 2.66 12.30
CA HIS A 21 5.22 3.05 13.46
C HIS A 21 5.57 2.18 14.68
N GLU A 22 5.52 2.80 15.85
CA GLU A 22 5.69 2.08 17.11
C GLU A 22 4.46 1.22 17.39
N VAL A 23 4.71 -0.01 17.85
CA VAL A 23 3.67 -0.90 18.34
C VAL A 23 3.09 -0.27 19.60
N LYS A 24 1.84 0.19 19.51
CA LYS A 24 1.03 0.52 20.68
C LYS A 24 0.31 -0.75 21.10
N ASP A 25 0.06 -0.92 22.39
CA ASP A 25 -0.54 -2.11 23.00
C ASP A 25 -1.96 -2.32 22.45
N ASP A 26 -2.04 -2.96 21.27
CA ASP A 26 -3.23 -3.04 20.44
C ASP A 26 -3.46 -4.52 20.11
N THR A 27 -4.47 -5.11 20.75
CA THR A 27 -4.88 -6.50 20.58
C THR A 27 -5.25 -6.86 19.14
N LYS A 28 -5.33 -5.88 18.24
CA LYS A 28 -5.72 -6.05 16.85
C LYS A 28 -4.54 -6.05 15.87
N ILE A 29 -3.31 -5.88 16.35
CA ILE A 29 -2.13 -5.88 15.48
C ILE A 29 -1.87 -7.22 14.81
N GLU A 30 -2.19 -8.33 15.48
CA GLU A 30 -1.92 -9.69 14.99
C GLU A 30 -2.55 -9.94 13.61
N ASN A 31 -3.80 -9.54 13.42
CA ASN A 31 -4.49 -9.69 12.14
C ASN A 31 -3.83 -8.87 11.02
N ILE A 32 -3.38 -7.65 11.32
CA ILE A 32 -2.68 -6.82 10.33
C ILE A 32 -1.34 -7.43 9.96
N ILE A 33 -0.60 -7.97 10.94
CA ILE A 33 0.66 -8.68 10.71
C ILE A 33 0.44 -9.93 9.84
N LEU A 34 -0.60 -10.72 10.12
CA LEU A 34 -0.98 -11.86 9.28
C LEU A 34 -1.31 -11.43 7.85
N CYS A 35 -2.10 -10.36 7.67
CA CYS A 35 -2.43 -9.83 6.36
C CYS A 35 -1.18 -9.35 5.59
N ARG A 36 -0.22 -8.69 6.24
CA ARG A 36 1.03 -8.25 5.59
C ARG A 36 1.94 -9.42 5.20
N ASN A 37 2.03 -10.44 6.05
CA ASN A 37 2.76 -11.66 5.70
C ASN A 37 2.11 -12.36 4.49
N ALA A 38 0.78 -12.48 4.48
CA ALA A 38 0.03 -13.04 3.36
C ALA A 38 0.15 -12.18 2.09
N PHE A 39 0.19 -10.86 2.22
CA PHE A 39 0.43 -9.94 1.09
C PHE A 39 1.78 -10.22 0.42
N VAL A 40 2.86 -10.36 1.21
CA VAL A 40 4.18 -10.70 0.66
C VAL A 40 4.17 -12.06 -0.03
N GLU A 41 3.59 -13.07 0.61
CA GLU A 41 3.56 -14.44 0.09
C GLU A 41 2.71 -14.57 -1.18
N PHE A 42 1.51 -13.99 -1.19
CA PHE A 42 0.57 -14.09 -2.30
C PHE A 42 1.04 -13.30 -3.53
N PHE A 43 1.52 -12.07 -3.31
CA PHE A 43 1.96 -11.20 -4.39
C PHE A 43 3.46 -11.31 -4.69
N ARG A 44 4.17 -12.20 -3.99
CA ARG A 44 5.60 -12.46 -4.21
C ARG A 44 6.43 -11.17 -4.15
N ILE A 45 6.13 -10.37 -3.12
CA ILE A 45 6.79 -9.09 -2.89
C ILE A 45 8.26 -9.35 -2.54
N SER A 46 9.14 -8.62 -3.21
CA SER A 46 10.60 -8.76 -3.08
C SER A 46 11.24 -7.57 -2.38
N GLU A 47 10.68 -6.37 -2.57
CA GLU A 47 11.20 -5.13 -2.01
C GLU A 47 10.12 -4.07 -1.86
N TYR A 48 10.38 -3.12 -0.97
CA TYR A 48 9.68 -1.85 -0.94
C TYR A 48 10.44 -0.84 -1.81
N ILE A 49 9.72 -0.12 -2.67
CA ILE A 49 10.30 0.79 -3.65
C ILE A 49 10.23 2.22 -3.12
N ASP A 50 9.01 2.71 -2.84
CA ASP A 50 8.79 4.10 -2.42
C ASP A 50 7.37 4.30 -1.83
N ASN A 51 7.16 5.43 -1.15
CA ASN A 51 5.87 5.96 -0.73
C ASN A 51 5.41 7.03 -1.73
N GLU A 52 5.46 6.75 -3.03
CA GLU A 52 5.13 7.75 -4.05
C GLU A 52 3.68 8.22 -3.85
N ARG A 53 3.48 9.53 -3.69
CA ARG A 53 2.18 10.16 -3.39
C ARG A 53 1.84 11.17 -4.47
N PRO A 54 1.15 10.74 -5.54
CA PRO A 54 0.79 11.63 -6.64
C PRO A 54 -0.12 12.74 -6.15
N SER A 55 0.16 13.98 -6.58
CA SER A 55 -0.49 15.19 -6.04
C SER A 55 -2.01 15.17 -6.18
N LYS A 56 -2.53 14.67 -7.32
CA LYS A 56 -3.97 14.51 -7.57
C LYS A 56 -4.61 13.32 -6.85
N LEU A 57 -3.79 12.41 -6.34
CA LEU A 57 -4.23 11.26 -5.56
C LEU A 57 -4.22 11.54 -4.06
N LEU A 58 -3.43 12.50 -3.57
CA LEU A 58 -3.44 12.94 -2.16
C LEU A 58 -4.83 13.26 -1.59
N PRO A 59 -5.75 13.93 -2.34
CA PRO A 59 -7.10 14.19 -1.84
C PRO A 59 -8.03 12.99 -1.93
N ILE A 60 -7.59 11.84 -2.45
CA ILE A 60 -8.39 10.64 -2.76
C ILE A 60 -7.88 9.41 -1.97
N PHE A 61 -6.58 9.37 -1.69
CA PHE A 61 -5.87 8.21 -1.18
C PHE A 61 -4.87 8.64 -0.09
N ASP A 62 -5.08 8.18 1.13
CA ASP A 62 -4.06 8.23 2.18
C ASP A 62 -3.17 6.97 2.11
N HIS A 63 -1.99 7.05 2.70
CA HIS A 63 -1.04 5.95 2.87
C HIS A 63 -0.78 5.14 1.60
N CYS A 64 0.04 5.72 0.73
CA CYS A 64 0.49 5.11 -0.51
C CYS A 64 1.84 4.41 -0.30
N GLU A 65 1.95 3.15 -0.75
CA GLU A 65 3.20 2.38 -0.76
C GLU A 65 3.34 1.66 -2.11
N LEU A 66 4.54 1.64 -2.69
CA LEU A 66 4.87 0.91 -3.92
C LEU A 66 5.85 -0.21 -3.60
N TYR A 67 5.54 -1.40 -4.08
CA TYR A 67 6.32 -2.61 -3.84
C TYR A 67 6.76 -3.26 -5.14
N GLY A 68 7.98 -3.80 -5.16
CA GLY A 68 8.47 -4.65 -6.23
C GLY A 68 8.00 -6.09 -6.04
N ALA A 69 7.44 -6.68 -7.09
CA ALA A 69 7.04 -8.08 -7.15
C ALA A 69 7.80 -8.76 -8.30
N ASP A 70 7.92 -10.08 -8.27
CA ASP A 70 8.65 -10.80 -9.32
C ASP A 70 8.03 -10.63 -10.74
N PHE A 71 6.75 -10.25 -10.79
CA PHE A 71 6.02 -9.96 -12.03
C PHE A 71 5.89 -8.47 -12.35
N GLY A 72 6.46 -7.56 -11.55
CA GLY A 72 6.37 -6.13 -11.77
C GLY A 72 6.33 -5.32 -10.47
N CYS A 73 5.31 -4.47 -10.31
CA CYS A 73 5.12 -3.72 -9.07
C CYS A 73 3.66 -3.62 -8.67
N ILE A 74 3.43 -3.47 -7.37
CA ILE A 74 2.12 -3.29 -6.77
C ILE A 74 2.09 -1.98 -6.04
N TYR A 75 1.18 -1.12 -6.45
CA TYR A 75 0.87 0.11 -5.76
C TYR A 75 -0.32 -0.12 -4.84
N ILE A 76 -0.15 0.21 -3.57
CA ILE A 76 -1.18 0.08 -2.55
C ILE A 76 -1.55 1.46 -2.03
N VAL A 77 -2.84 1.64 -1.75
CA VAL A 77 -3.38 2.84 -1.12
C VAL A 77 -4.34 2.42 -0.02
N SER A 78 -4.37 3.17 1.08
CA SER A 78 -5.28 2.87 2.19
C SER A 78 -5.95 4.13 2.75
N PRO A 79 -7.07 4.57 2.16
CA PRO A 79 -7.82 5.72 2.66
C PRO A 79 -8.39 5.47 4.07
N TYR A 80 -8.09 6.35 5.04
CA TYR A 80 -8.74 6.35 6.35
C TYR A 80 -10.07 7.14 6.26
N SER A 81 -11.15 6.39 6.09
CA SER A 81 -12.58 6.74 6.21
C SER A 81 -13.05 8.15 5.79
N GLY A 82 -13.82 8.20 4.70
CA GLY A 82 -15.07 8.97 4.63
C GLY A 82 -15.07 10.29 3.84
N SER A 83 -13.91 10.81 3.44
CA SER A 83 -13.79 12.15 2.83
C SER A 83 -13.57 12.13 1.31
N TYR A 84 -13.64 10.96 0.68
CA TYR A 84 -13.14 10.78 -0.67
C TYR A 84 -14.30 10.70 -1.66
N ASP A 85 -14.42 11.73 -2.49
CA ASP A 85 -15.47 11.86 -3.52
C ASP A 85 -15.31 10.85 -4.67
N ASN A 86 -14.15 10.19 -4.78
CA ASN A 86 -13.82 9.29 -5.90
C ASN A 86 -13.61 7.84 -5.46
N ASP A 87 -14.29 6.91 -6.13
CA ASP A 87 -14.13 5.46 -5.94
C ASP A 87 -12.75 4.99 -6.43
N PRO A 88 -11.90 4.33 -5.59
CA PRO A 88 -10.66 3.69 -6.01
C PRO A 88 -10.80 2.81 -7.26
N GLY A 89 -11.96 2.18 -7.44
CA GLY A 89 -12.28 1.36 -8.62
C GLY A 89 -12.20 2.14 -9.93
N SER A 90 -12.53 3.43 -9.95
CA SER A 90 -12.47 4.29 -11.15
C SER A 90 -11.04 4.47 -11.69
N TYR A 91 -10.04 4.31 -10.82
CA TYR A 91 -8.62 4.32 -11.18
C TYR A 91 -8.06 2.91 -11.44
N GLY A 92 -8.94 1.90 -11.43
CA GLY A 92 -8.62 0.49 -11.66
C GLY A 92 -7.86 -0.15 -10.51
N PHE A 93 -8.15 0.26 -9.28
CA PHE A 93 -7.74 -0.49 -8.09
C PHE A 93 -8.74 -1.58 -7.76
N ILE A 94 -8.27 -2.63 -7.10
CA ILE A 94 -9.09 -3.69 -6.50
C ILE A 94 -9.00 -3.62 -4.98
N LYS A 95 -10.08 -3.96 -4.28
CA LYS A 95 -10.09 -4.03 -2.82
C LYS A 95 -9.29 -5.25 -2.35
N GLY A 96 -8.37 -5.04 -1.41
CA GLY A 96 -7.51 -6.07 -0.82
C GLY A 96 -7.79 -6.32 0.66
N ALA A 97 -6.94 -7.13 1.29
CA ALA A 97 -6.93 -7.30 2.73
C ALA A 97 -6.39 -6.05 3.43
N LYS A 98 -6.84 -5.77 4.66
CA LYS A 98 -6.42 -4.58 5.42
C LYS A 98 -4.97 -4.72 5.88
N LEU A 99 -4.12 -3.77 5.48
CA LEU A 99 -2.67 -3.80 5.75
C LEU A 99 -2.19 -2.76 6.78
N TYR A 100 -3.05 -1.83 7.20
CA TYR A 100 -2.67 -0.68 8.04
C TYR A 100 -3.42 -0.62 9.36
N GLY A 101 -4.70 -1.00 9.36
CA GLY A 101 -5.56 -1.00 10.54
C GLY A 101 -6.97 -1.50 10.21
N GLU A 102 -7.76 -1.80 11.24
CA GLU A 102 -9.11 -2.35 11.06
C GLU A 102 -10.05 -1.42 10.29
N TYR A 103 -9.87 -0.11 10.39
CA TYR A 103 -10.72 0.88 9.72
C TYR A 103 -10.14 1.40 8.40
N ALA A 104 -8.93 0.96 8.05
CA ALA A 104 -8.23 1.35 6.84
C ALA A 104 -8.46 0.29 5.77
N GLU A 105 -9.35 0.59 4.82
CA GLU A 105 -9.49 -0.26 3.65
C GLU A 105 -8.24 -0.15 2.79
N THR A 106 -7.74 -1.27 2.27
CA THR A 106 -6.58 -1.29 1.39
C THR A 106 -7.05 -1.61 -0.03
N TYR A 107 -6.53 -0.84 -0.98
CA TYR A 107 -6.77 -1.02 -2.40
C TYR A 107 -5.43 -1.20 -3.11
N LEU A 108 -5.43 -2.07 -4.13
CA LEU A 108 -4.22 -2.54 -4.81
C LEU A 108 -4.34 -2.32 -6.31
N LYS A 109 -3.25 -1.94 -6.96
CA LYS A 109 -3.14 -1.90 -8.42
C LYS A 109 -1.79 -2.45 -8.85
N SER A 110 -1.81 -3.44 -9.73
CA SER A 110 -0.60 -4.07 -10.27
C SER A 110 -0.19 -3.44 -11.60
N PHE A 111 1.12 -3.39 -11.83
CA PHE A 111 1.74 -2.98 -13.08
C PHE A 111 2.81 -3.99 -13.46
N ASN A 112 2.96 -4.28 -14.75
CA ASN A 112 3.97 -5.24 -15.22
C ASN A 112 5.40 -4.68 -15.03
N HIS A 113 5.54 -3.35 -15.09
CA HIS A 113 6.82 -2.67 -14.91
C HIS A 113 6.65 -1.33 -14.18
N LYS A 114 7.70 -0.87 -13.48
CA LYS A 114 7.74 0.48 -12.84
C LYS A 114 7.44 1.61 -13.84
N LYS A 115 7.95 1.51 -15.07
CA LYS A 115 7.66 2.50 -16.15
C LYS A 115 6.16 2.61 -16.47
N ASP A 116 5.39 1.54 -16.31
CA ASP A 116 3.95 1.53 -16.58
C ASP A 116 3.21 2.25 -15.46
N PHE A 117 3.68 2.07 -14.21
CA PHE A 117 3.26 2.87 -13.06
C PHE A 117 3.59 4.36 -13.28
N ASP A 118 4.82 4.70 -13.69
CA ASP A 118 5.24 6.10 -13.90
C ASP A 118 4.38 6.78 -14.99
N ALA A 119 4.13 6.06 -16.09
CA ALA A 119 3.27 6.54 -17.16
C ALA A 119 1.83 6.75 -16.71
N TRP A 120 1.31 5.86 -15.85
CA TRP A 120 -0.02 5.96 -15.26
C TRP A 120 -0.13 7.18 -14.33
N ILE A 121 0.85 7.40 -13.45
CA ILE A 121 0.91 8.59 -12.59
C ILE A 121 0.90 9.87 -13.42
N LYS A 122 1.78 9.96 -14.41
CA LYS A 122 1.84 11.13 -15.30
C LYS A 122 0.51 11.39 -16.01
N LYS A 123 -0.20 10.34 -16.44
CA LYS A 123 -1.52 10.48 -17.05
C LYS A 123 -2.54 11.07 -16.07
N ILE A 124 -2.55 10.60 -14.83
CA ILE A 124 -3.44 11.15 -13.79
C ILE A 124 -3.12 12.63 -13.57
N GLU A 125 -1.85 12.97 -13.37
CA GLU A 125 -1.42 14.34 -13.07
C GLU A 125 -1.69 15.33 -14.20
N THR A 126 -1.71 14.87 -15.46
CA THR A 126 -1.99 15.70 -16.64
C THR A 126 -3.47 15.82 -17.00
N THR A 127 -4.36 15.01 -16.42
CA THR A 127 -5.80 15.06 -16.72
C THR A 127 -6.44 16.16 -15.88
N SER A 128 -6.62 17.36 -16.46
CA SER A 128 -7.24 18.54 -15.84
C SER A 128 -8.76 18.42 -15.68
#